data_AF-A0A383TDA9-F1
#
_entry.id   AF-A0A383TDA9-F1
#
_cell.length_a   1.000
_cell.length_b   1.000
_cell.length_c   1.000
_cell.angle_alpha   90.00
_cell.angle_beta   90.00
_cell.angle_gamma   90.00
#
_symmetry.space_group_name_H-M   'P 1'
#
loop_
_entity.id
_entity.type
_entity.pdbx_description
1 polymer ?
#
loop_
_entity_poly.entity_id
_entity_poly.type
_entity_poly.pdbx_seq_one_letter_code
_entity_poly.pdbx_strand_id
1 'polypeptide(L)'
;MDTRQNGLSLLLALKETLQREKQALMANDSAAFENIVTEKQAFLNLLKEASFEDCDRLTVEKEASEIKELQECNVLLTRQAISYHDSVLDALSEGMEKKSRTYSKKGQLSPAKNAGLFNQSV
;
A
#
# COMPACT_ATOMS: atom_id res chain seq x y z
N MET A 1 8.69 -31.53 -23.85
CA MET A 1 8.04 -30.34 -24.42
C MET A 1 7.61 -29.50 -23.25
N ASP A 2 8.37 -28.45 -22.96
CA ASP A 2 8.14 -27.59 -21.80
C ASP A 2 6.80 -26.88 -21.95
N THR A 3 5.84 -27.19 -21.08
CA THR A 3 4.64 -26.40 -20.88
C THR A 3 5.03 -25.07 -20.24
N ARG A 4 5.65 -24.18 -21.03
CA ARG A 4 5.89 -22.80 -20.61
C ARG A 4 4.54 -22.14 -20.38
N GLN A 5 4.38 -21.50 -19.23
CA GLN A 5 3.14 -20.81 -18.89
C GLN A 5 2.96 -19.62 -19.85
N ASN A 6 1.78 -19.48 -20.46
CA ASN A 6 1.51 -18.45 -21.45
C ASN A 6 1.59 -17.06 -20.80
N GLY A 7 2.52 -16.23 -21.26
CA GLY A 7 2.79 -14.93 -20.67
C GLY A 7 1.61 -13.96 -20.71
N LEU A 8 0.79 -13.98 -21.76
CA LEU A 8 -0.40 -13.14 -21.85
C LEU A 8 -1.43 -13.53 -20.77
N SER A 9 -1.62 -14.82 -20.52
CA SER A 9 -2.53 -15.28 -19.46
C SER A 9 -2.07 -14.83 -18.06
N LEU A 10 -0.75 -14.77 -17.84
CA LEU A 10 -0.17 -14.26 -16.59
C LEU A 10 -0.37 -12.75 -16.44
N LEU A 11 -0.25 -11.98 -17.53
CA LEU A 11 -0.54 -10.54 -17.50
C LEU A 11 -2.01 -10.28 -17.16
N LEU A 12 -2.94 -11.02 -17.76
CA LEU A 12 -4.37 -10.89 -17.44
C LEU A 12 -4.67 -11.22 -15.97
N ALA A 13 -4.11 -12.32 -15.46
CA ALA A 13 -4.27 -12.70 -14.05
C ALA A 13 -3.63 -11.66 -13.09
N LEU A 14 -2.48 -11.10 -13.45
CA LEU A 14 -1.88 -10.00 -12.68
C LEU A 14 -2.79 -8.77 -12.71
N LYS A 15 -3.35 -8.41 -13.87
CA LYS A 15 -4.26 -7.27 -14.01
C LYS A 15 -5.48 -7.43 -13.10
N GLU A 16 -6.12 -8.59 -13.09
CA GLU A 16 -7.24 -8.89 -12.19
C GLU A 16 -6.84 -8.78 -10.70
N THR A 17 -5.64 -9.27 -10.35
CA THR A 17 -5.09 -9.14 -9.01
C THR A 17 -4.91 -7.68 -8.59
N LEU A 18 -4.44 -6.82 -9.49
CA LEU A 18 -4.29 -5.38 -9.23
C LEU A 18 -5.62 -4.63 -9.16
N GLN A 19 -6.63 -5.08 -9.91
CA GLN A 19 -7.98 -4.56 -9.77
C GLN A 19 -8.57 -4.92 -8.40
N ARG A 20 -8.36 -6.14 -7.92
CA ARG A 20 -8.73 -6.52 -6.55
C ARG A 20 -7.97 -5.70 -5.50
N GLU A 21 -6.68 -5.45 -5.70
CA GLU A 21 -5.87 -4.60 -4.81
C GLU A 21 -6.48 -3.20 -4.71
N LYS A 22 -6.85 -2.61 -5.85
CA LYS A 22 -7.53 -1.31 -5.89
C LYS A 22 -8.80 -1.31 -5.05
N GLN A 23 -9.65 -2.33 -5.20
CA GLN A 23 -10.90 -2.44 -4.43
C GLN A 23 -10.64 -2.58 -2.94
N ALA A 24 -9.66 -3.42 -2.54
CA ALA A 24 -9.28 -3.59 -1.14
C ALA A 24 -8.77 -2.27 -0.54
N LEU A 25 -7.92 -1.53 -1.26
CA LEU A 25 -7.43 -0.21 -0.85
C LEU A 25 -8.56 0.81 -0.70
N MET A 26 -9.50 0.85 -1.65
CA MET A 26 -10.67 1.74 -1.56
C MET A 26 -11.59 1.40 -0.39
N ALA A 27 -11.72 0.11 -0.05
CA ALA A 27 -12.51 -0.36 1.07
C ALA A 27 -11.77 -0.29 2.43
N ASN A 28 -10.48 0.04 2.44
CA ASN A 28 -9.58 -0.10 3.59
C ASN A 28 -9.59 -1.53 4.19
N ASP A 29 -9.75 -2.55 3.35
CA ASP A 29 -9.73 -3.96 3.76
C ASP A 29 -8.28 -4.47 3.85
N SER A 30 -7.72 -4.39 5.06
CA SER A 30 -6.34 -4.80 5.32
C SER A 30 -6.10 -6.29 5.12
N ALA A 31 -7.07 -7.14 5.48
CA ALA A 31 -6.93 -8.59 5.36
C ALA A 31 -6.92 -9.02 3.89
N ALA A 32 -7.79 -8.45 3.06
CA ALA A 32 -7.76 -8.68 1.62
C ALA A 32 -6.45 -8.14 1.01
N PHE A 33 -6.02 -6.95 1.41
CA PHE A 33 -4.80 -6.32 0.90
C PHE A 33 -3.54 -7.16 1.17
N GLU A 34 -3.35 -7.67 2.38
CA GLU A 34 -2.19 -8.51 2.73
C GLU A 34 -2.11 -9.79 1.89
N ASN A 35 -3.25 -10.45 1.68
CA ASN A 35 -3.33 -11.64 0.83
C ASN A 35 -2.95 -11.30 -0.63
N ILE A 36 -3.45 -10.17 -1.15
CA ILE A 36 -3.18 -9.73 -2.51
C ILE A 36 -1.71 -9.34 -2.71
N VAL A 37 -1.07 -8.69 -1.73
CA VAL A 37 0.36 -8.37 -1.79
C VAL A 37 1.20 -9.65 -1.87
N THR A 38 0.85 -10.68 -1.11
CA THR A 38 1.51 -11.99 -1.16
C THR A 38 1.35 -12.65 -2.54
N GLU A 39 0.13 -12.66 -3.07
CA GLU A 39 -0.18 -13.18 -4.40
C GLU A 39 0.62 -12.45 -5.50
N LYS A 40 0.69 -11.12 -5.41
CA LYS A 40 1.44 -10.26 -6.34
C LYS A 40 2.93 -10.61 -6.39
N GLN A 41 3.54 -10.99 -5.27
CA GLN A 41 4.96 -11.38 -5.26
C GLN A 41 5.21 -12.68 -6.02
N ALA A 42 4.26 -13.63 -6.03
CA ALA A 42 4.39 -14.86 -6.79
C ALA A 42 4.49 -14.61 -8.30
N PHE A 43 3.76 -13.61 -8.81
CA PHE A 43 3.79 -13.25 -10.24
C PHE A 43 5.16 -12.79 -10.73
N LEU A 44 6.02 -12.21 -9.87
CA LEU A 44 7.36 -11.77 -10.29
C LEU A 44 8.25 -12.93 -10.75
N ASN A 45 8.08 -14.10 -10.15
CA ASN A 45 8.84 -15.29 -10.55
C ASN A 45 8.21 -15.92 -11.80
N LEU A 46 6.87 -16.01 -11.84
CA LEU A 46 6.14 -16.56 -12.98
C LEU A 46 6.39 -15.76 -14.26
N LEU A 47 6.44 -14.43 -14.18
CA LEU A 47 6.69 -13.56 -15.34
C LEU A 47 8.13 -13.67 -15.88
N LYS A 48 9.12 -14.02 -15.06
CA LYS A 48 10.51 -14.23 -15.51
C LYS A 48 10.65 -15.49 -16.36
N GLU A 49 9.86 -16.52 -16.06
CA GLU A 49 9.88 -17.81 -16.74
C GLU A 49 8.82 -17.92 -17.86
N ALA A 50 7.95 -16.92 -17.96
CA ALA A 50 6.87 -16.87 -18.94
C ALA A 50 7.40 -16.76 -20.38
N SER A 51 6.70 -17.44 -21.30
CA SER A 51 6.96 -17.28 -22.73
C SER A 51 5.90 -16.39 -23.38
N PHE A 52 6.37 -15.49 -24.24
CA PHE A 52 5.54 -14.57 -25.03
C PHE A 52 5.68 -14.82 -26.54
N GLU A 53 6.33 -15.93 -26.95
CA GLU A 53 6.67 -16.22 -28.35
C GLU A 53 5.43 -16.30 -29.26
N ASP A 54 4.33 -16.86 -28.75
CA ASP A 54 3.05 -17.01 -29.48
C ASP A 54 2.03 -15.89 -29.19
N CYS A 55 2.44 -14.84 -28.46
CA CYS A 55 1.54 -13.77 -28.06
C CYS A 55 1.54 -12.62 -29.07
N ASP A 56 0.36 -12.08 -29.39
CA ASP A 56 0.27 -10.84 -30.16
C ASP A 56 0.91 -9.69 -29.38
N ARG A 57 1.92 -9.07 -30.00
CA ARG A 57 2.72 -8.01 -29.39
C ARG A 57 1.87 -6.80 -28.99
N LEU A 58 0.91 -6.40 -29.83
CA LEU A 58 0.05 -5.24 -29.53
C LEU A 58 -0.81 -5.50 -28.30
N THR A 59 -1.34 -6.72 -28.18
CA THR A 59 -2.10 -7.14 -26.99
C THR A 59 -1.22 -7.15 -25.74
N VAL A 60 -0.01 -7.69 -25.81
CA VAL A 60 0.93 -7.68 -24.67
C VAL A 60 1.30 -6.26 -24.23
N GLU A 61 1.59 -5.36 -25.18
CA GLU A 61 1.92 -3.96 -24.90
C GLU A 61 0.73 -3.20 -24.27
N LYS A 62 -0.49 -3.49 -24.73
CA LYS A 62 -1.71 -2.94 -24.15
C LYS A 62 -1.89 -3.41 -22.71
N GLU A 63 -1.80 -4.71 -22.45
CA GLU A 63 -1.96 -5.27 -21.11
C GLU A 63 -0.89 -4.75 -20.15
N ALA A 64 0.37 -4.63 -20.60
CA ALA A 64 1.44 -4.04 -19.80
C ALA A 64 1.18 -2.57 -19.44
N SER A 65 0.61 -1.79 -20.37
CA SER A 65 0.21 -0.40 -20.11
C SER A 65 -0.91 -0.30 -19.07
N GLU A 66 -1.96 -1.11 -19.21
CA GLU A 66 -3.07 -1.15 -18.24
C GLU A 66 -2.59 -1.58 -16.84
N ILE A 67 -1.71 -2.58 -16.76
CA ILE A 67 -1.08 -3.02 -15.51
C ILE A 67 -0.29 -1.87 -14.87
N LYS A 68 0.48 -1.12 -15.66
CA LYS A 68 1.24 0.04 -15.16
C LYS A 68 0.31 1.10 -14.58
N GLU A 69 -0.75 1.48 -15.28
CA GLU A 69 -1.73 2.46 -14.80
C GLU A 69 -2.41 2.01 -13.50
N LEU A 70 -2.76 0.72 -13.39
CA LEU A 70 -3.32 0.14 -12.17
C LEU A 70 -2.33 0.19 -11.00
N GLN A 71 -1.06 -0.13 -11.22
CA GLN A 71 -0.03 -0.02 -10.19
C GLN A 71 0.15 1.42 -9.72
N GLU A 72 0.21 2.38 -10.64
CA GLU A 72 0.32 3.81 -10.31
C GLU A 72 -0.88 4.27 -9.47
N CYS A 73 -2.09 3.84 -9.82
CA CYS A 73 -3.30 4.11 -9.05
C CYS A 73 -3.24 3.51 -7.64
N ASN A 74 -2.84 2.24 -7.49
CA ASN A 74 -2.72 1.58 -6.20
C ASN A 74 -1.66 2.23 -5.30
N VAL A 75 -0.52 2.67 -5.89
CA VAL A 75 0.49 3.44 -5.17
C VAL A 75 -0.07 4.77 -4.67
N LEU A 76 -0.86 5.47 -5.49
CA LEU A 76 -1.48 6.73 -5.10
C LEU A 76 -2.47 6.53 -3.94
N LEU A 77 -3.33 5.51 -4.02
CA LEU A 77 -4.28 5.16 -2.95
C LEU A 77 -3.55 4.82 -1.64
N THR A 78 -2.47 4.03 -1.73
CA THR A 78 -1.65 3.68 -0.56
C THR A 78 -1.03 4.92 0.07
N ARG A 79 -0.44 5.82 -0.73
CA ARG A 79 0.13 7.09 -0.25
C ARG A 79 -0.92 7.99 0.39
N GLN A 80 -2.12 8.04 -0.19
CA GLN A 80 -3.24 8.79 0.38
C GLN A 80 -3.65 8.25 1.75
N ALA A 81 -3.76 6.92 1.90
CA ALA A 81 -4.10 6.29 3.17
C ALA A 81 -3.07 6.60 4.26
N ILE A 82 -1.78 6.48 3.93
CA ILE A 82 -0.68 6.85 4.85
C ILE A 82 -0.75 8.33 5.24
N SER A 83 -0.89 9.22 4.25
CA SER A 83 -0.96 10.66 4.51
C SER A 83 -2.14 11.06 5.39
N TYR A 84 -3.29 10.37 5.25
CA TYR A 84 -4.43 10.56 6.14
C TYR A 84 -4.11 10.09 7.56
N HIS A 85 -3.49 8.92 7.72
CA HIS A 85 -3.06 8.42 9.03
C HIS A 85 -2.09 9.38 9.74
N ASP A 86 -1.09 9.89 9.02
CA ASP A 86 -0.14 10.88 9.57
C ASP A 86 -0.88 12.14 10.04
N SER A 87 -1.81 12.65 9.22
CA SER A 87 -2.61 13.83 9.56
C SER A 87 -3.47 13.63 10.82
N VAL A 88 -3.98 12.41 11.04
CA VAL A 88 -4.74 12.07 12.26
C VAL A 88 -3.83 12.07 13.49
N LEU A 89 -2.61 11.52 13.38
CA LEU A 89 -1.64 11.50 14.48
C LEU A 89 -1.14 12.89 14.83
N ASP A 90 -0.91 13.74 13.83
CA ASP A 90 -0.55 15.15 14.01
C ASP A 90 -1.65 15.91 14.75
N ALA A 91 -2.90 15.77 14.30
CA ALA A 91 -4.05 16.41 14.95
C ALA A 91 -4.24 15.96 16.40
N LEU A 92 -4.04 14.67 16.69
CA LEU A 92 -4.11 14.12 18.05
C LEU A 92 -3.00 14.72 18.93
N SER A 93 -1.76 14.75 18.42
CA SER A 93 -0.60 15.30 19.12
C SER A 93 -0.79 16.79 19.44
N GLU A 94 -1.27 17.58 18.48
CA GLU A 94 -1.61 18.98 18.71
C GLU A 94 -2.71 19.17 19.77
N GLY A 95 -3.75 18.34 19.75
CA GLY A 95 -4.84 18.37 20.72
C GLY A 95 -4.36 18.10 22.15
N MET A 96 -3.45 17.13 22.32
CA MET A 96 -2.84 16.82 23.61
C MET A 96 -1.97 17.97 24.14
N GLU A 97 -1.14 18.58 23.28
CA GLU A 97 -0.30 19.73 23.62
C GLU A 97 -1.13 20.97 24.02
N LYS A 98 -2.26 21.22 23.33
CA LYS A 98 -3.18 22.34 23.66
C LYS A 98 -3.86 22.16 25.02
N LYS A 99 -4.18 20.92 25.42
CA LYS A 99 -4.74 20.60 26.75
C LYS A 99 -3.71 20.75 27.88
N SER A 100 -2.42 20.52 27.61
CA SER A 100 -1.32 20.79 28.55
C SER A 100 -1.12 22.30 28.81
N ARG A 101 -1.39 23.14 27.81
CA ARG A 101 -1.20 24.61 27.89
C ARG A 101 -2.36 25.39 28.51
N THR A 102 -3.54 24.78 28.67
CA THR A 102 -4.70 25.46 29.26
C THR A 102 -4.80 25.16 30.75
N TYR A 103 -4.28 26.10 31.55
CA TYR A 103 -4.29 26.17 33.02
C TYR A 103 -3.31 25.26 33.78
N SER A 104 -2.04 25.66 33.85
CA SER A 104 -1.29 25.56 35.11
C SER A 104 -1.30 26.92 35.80
N LYS A 105 -2.06 27.04 36.89
CA LYS A 105 -2.20 28.26 37.71
C LYS A 105 -0.96 28.56 38.57
N LYS A 106 0.19 27.91 38.33
CA LYS A 106 1.45 28.21 39.01
C LYS A 106 2.59 28.15 38.01
N GLY A 107 3.11 29.33 37.68
CA GLY A 107 4.30 29.49 36.87
C GLY A 107 5.50 28.83 37.55
N GLN A 108 5.90 27.68 37.04
CA GLN A 108 7.26 27.19 37.09
C GLN A 108 7.43 26.25 35.90
N LEU A 109 8.11 26.76 34.87
CA LEU A 109 8.50 25.99 33.70
C LEU A 109 9.57 24.98 34.16
N SER A 110 9.16 23.73 34.41
CA SER A 110 10.10 22.61 34.49
C SER A 110 10.12 21.92 33.13
N PRO A 111 11.30 21.62 32.56
CA PRO A 111 11.39 20.95 31.28
C PRO A 111 10.95 19.50 31.47
N ALA A 112 9.73 19.17 31.01
CA ALA A 112 9.25 17.80 31.04
C ALA A 112 10.06 16.96 30.05
N LYS A 113 10.81 16.00 30.58
CA LYS A 113 11.39 14.87 29.85
C LYS A 113 10.25 14.09 29.18
N ASN A 114 9.94 14.41 27.94
CA ASN A 114 9.12 13.56 27.08
C ASN A 114 9.99 12.46 26.47
N ALA A 115 10.39 11.50 27.30
CA ALA A 115 10.97 10.23 26.87
C ALA A 115 10.25 9.13 27.65
N GLY A 116 9.09 8.67 27.14
CA GLY A 116 8.39 7.57 27.81
C GLY A 116 6.98 7.21 27.34
N LEU A 117 6.34 7.93 26.41
CA LEU A 117 4.95 7.62 26.03
C LEU A 117 4.79 6.61 24.88
N PHE A 118 5.88 6.22 24.20
CA PHE A 118 5.83 5.23 23.12
C PHE A 118 6.58 3.92 23.43
N ASN A 119 6.94 3.68 24.68
CA ASN A 119 7.55 2.41 25.07
C ASN A 119 6.51 1.53 25.76
N GLN A 120 5.57 1.01 24.98
CA GLN A 120 4.79 -0.16 25.34
C GLN A 120 4.81 -1.14 24.16
N SER A 121 5.96 -1.80 24.02
CA SER A 121 6.00 -3.13 23.44
C SER A 121 5.54 -4.11 24.52
N VAL A 122 4.44 -4.82 24.26
CA VAL A 122 4.20 -6.18 24.75
C VAL A 122 3.62 -6.98 23.59
#